data_AF-A0A371SKP3-F1
#
_entry.id   AF-A0A371SKP3-F1
#
_cell.length_a   1.000
_cell.length_b   1.000
_cell.length_c   1.000
_cell.angle_alpha   90.00
_cell.angle_beta   90.00
_cell.angle_gamma   90.00
#
_symmetry.space_group_name_H-M   'P 1'
#
loop_
_entity.id
_entity.type
_entity.pdbx_description
1 polymer ?
#
loop_
_entity_poly.entity_id
_entity_poly.type
_entity_poly.pdbx_seq_one_letter_code
_entity_poly.pdbx_strand_id
1 'polypeptide(L)' 'MDFLSVNDWITPTNPYASLFFGWLFTIVVGVVVWLHTRKIKTLLIVLFTGSIVSIVGVIILKVVGFY' A
#
# COMPACT_ATOMS: atom_id res chain seq x y z
N MET A 1 7.04 18.99 -8.98
CA MET A 1 5.80 18.19 -9.11
C MET A 1 5.79 17.31 -7.87
N ASP A 2 5.08 17.74 -6.84
CA ASP A 2 5.03 16.97 -5.60
C ASP A 2 4.12 15.77 -5.86
N PHE A 3 4.66 14.56 -5.72
CA PHE A 3 3.92 13.31 -5.95
C PHE A 3 2.83 13.07 -4.88
N LEU A 4 2.81 13.91 -3.83
CA LEU A 4 1.89 13.87 -2.70
C LEU A 4 1.36 15.28 -2.43
N SER A 5 0.04 15.43 -2.50
CA SER A 5 -0.73 16.60 -2.12
C SER A 5 -1.29 16.44 -0.71
N VAL A 6 -1.63 17.55 -0.04
CA VAL A 6 -2.35 17.52 1.24
C VAL A 6 -3.70 16.81 1.10
N ASN A 7 -4.33 16.89 -0.07
CA ASN A 7 -5.61 16.22 -0.32
C ASN A 7 -5.50 14.69 -0.40
N ASP A 8 -4.31 14.17 -0.73
CA ASP A 8 -4.07 12.73 -0.88
C ASP A 8 -4.21 11.96 0.45
N TRP A 9 -4.14 12.67 1.59
CA TRP A 9 -4.38 12.11 2.92
C TRP A 9 -5.82 11.64 3.14
N ILE A 10 -6.79 12.21 2.40
CA ILE A 10 -8.20 11.82 2.46
C ILE A 10 -8.50 10.81 1.36
N THR A 11 -8.06 11.09 0.13
CA THR A 11 -8.23 10.19 -1.01
C THR A 11 -7.07 10.40 -1.96
N PRO A 12 -6.30 9.35 -2.30
CA PRO A 12 -5.23 9.47 -3.28
C PRO A 12 -5.81 9.97 -4.60
N THR A 13 -5.27 11.06 -5.16
CA THR A 13 -5.70 11.62 -6.44
C THR A 13 -4.79 11.19 -7.59
N ASN A 14 -3.74 10.41 -7.29
CA ASN A 14 -2.83 9.88 -8.30
C ASN A 14 -2.35 8.46 -7.94
N PRO A 15 -1.88 7.67 -8.93
CA PRO A 15 -1.44 6.29 -8.71
C PRO A 15 -0.27 6.17 -7.72
N TYR A 16 0.65 7.14 -7.70
CA TYR A 16 1.83 7.09 -6.84
C TYR A 16 1.47 7.31 -5.37
N ALA A 17 0.57 8.25 -5.08
CA ALA A 17 0.03 8.44 -3.74
C ALA A 17 -0.71 7.18 -3.25
N SER A 18 -1.50 6.53 -4.13
CA SER A 18 -2.21 5.30 -3.77
C SER A 18 -1.26 4.15 -3.44
N LEU A 19 -0.17 4.00 -4.19
CA LEU A 19 0.87 2.99 -3.89
C LEU A 19 1.61 3.31 -2.59
N PHE A 20 1.94 4.58 -2.36
CA PHE A 20 2.60 5.03 -1.15
C PHE A 20 1.77 4.66 0.09
N PHE A 21 0.48 5.01 0.12
CA PHE A 21 -0.38 4.66 1.25
C PHE A 21 -0.61 3.15 1.36
N GLY A 22 -0.78 2.43 0.24
CA GLY A 22 -0.89 0.97 0.24
C GLY A 22 0.30 0.27 0.90
N TRP A 23 1.52 0.70 0.57
CA TRP A 23 2.73 0.17 1.19
C TRP A 23 2.92 0.62 2.63
N LEU A 24 2.59 1.88 2.95
CA LEU A 24 2.64 2.38 4.32
C LEU A 24 1.76 1.53 5.25
N PHE A 25 0.51 1.29 4.86
CA PHE A 25 -0.40 0.44 5.64
C PHE A 25 0.06 -1.02 5.67
N THR A 26 0.59 -1.55 4.57
CA THR A 26 1.16 -2.90 4.51
C THR A 26 2.32 -3.06 5.51
N ILE A 27 3.19 -2.05 5.64
CA ILE A 27 4.28 -2.05 6.61
C ILE A 27 3.73 -2.02 8.04
N VAL A 28 2.76 -1.16 8.33
CA VAL A 28 2.13 -1.08 9.66
C VAL A 28 1.52 -2.43 10.04
N VAL A 29 0.73 -3.03 9.15
CA VAL A 29 0.13 -4.36 9.36
C VAL A 29 1.21 -5.43 9.52
N GLY A 30 2.25 -5.40 8.69
CA GLY A 30 3.39 -6.31 8.78
C GLY A 30 4.07 -6.26 10.16
N VAL A 31 4.30 -5.05 10.69
CA VAL A 31 4.86 -4.86 12.04
C VAL A 31 3.93 -5.43 13.10
N VAL A 32 2.63 -5.17 13.04
CA VAL A 32 1.64 -5.73 13.98
C VAL A 32 1.65 -7.26 13.95
N VAL A 33 1.64 -7.86 12.76
CA VAL A 33 1.69 -9.31 12.57
C VAL A 33 3.01 -9.88 13.11
N TRP A 34 4.12 -9.18 12.90
CA TRP A 34 5.41 -9.61 13.43
C TRP A 34 5.49 -9.52 14.95
N LEU A 35 4.93 -8.48 15.57
CA LEU A 35 4.87 -8.36 17.03
C LEU A 35 4.10 -9.52 17.66
N HIS A 36 3.01 -9.96 17.02
CA HIS A 36 2.19 -11.07 17.50
C HIS A 36 2.81 -12.44 17.24
N THR A 37 3.29 -12.68 16.01
CA THR A 37 3.79 -14.02 15.60
C THR A 37 5.26 -14.24 15.94
N ARG A 38 6.05 -13.17 16.06
CA ARG A 38 7.52 -13.14 16.18
C ARG A 38 8.25 -13.92 15.07
N LYS A 39 7.59 -14.19 13.94
CA LYS A 39 8.13 -14.95 12.81
C LYS A 39 8.41 -14.02 11.62
N ILE A 40 9.68 -13.88 11.25
CA ILE A 40 10.11 -13.05 10.10
C ILE A 40 9.53 -13.58 8.78
N LYS A 41 9.40 -14.90 8.62
CA LYS A 41 8.76 -15.49 7.43
C LYS A 41 7.32 -14.97 7.24
N THR A 42 6.56 -14.85 8.32
CA THR A 42 5.18 -14.35 8.27
C THR A 42 5.15 -12.86 7.94
N LEU A 43 6.06 -12.05 8.50
CA LEU A 43 6.25 -10.64 8.12
C LEU A 43 6.49 -10.52 6.60
N LEU A 44 7.44 -11.29 6.05
CA LEU A 44 7.81 -11.21 4.64
C LEU A 44 6.63 -11.58 3.72
N ILE A 45 5.86 -12.61 4.07
CA ILE A 45 4.66 -12.99 3.32
C ILE A 45 3.66 -11.83 3.31
N VAL A 46 3.38 -11.21 4.47
CA VAL A 46 2.46 -10.07 4.56
C VAL A 46 2.94 -8.88 3.73
N LEU A 47 4.23 -8.53 3.82
CA LEU A 47 4.79 -7.42 3.04
C LEU A 47 4.71 -7.68 1.54
N PHE A 48 5.02 -8.91 1.10
CA PHE A 48 5.01 -9.28 -0.31
C PHE A 48 3.58 -9.33 -0.87
N THR A 49 2.67 -10.01 -0.17
CA THR A 49 1.26 -10.10 -0.57
C THR A 49 0.61 -8.72 -0.57
N GLY A 50 0.82 -7.90 0.47
CA GLY A 50 0.27 -6.54 0.54
C GLY A 50 0.82 -5.63 -0.56
N SER A 51 2.10 -5.77 -0.93
CA SER A 51 2.70 -5.05 -2.04
C SER A 51 2.06 -5.43 -3.38
N ILE A 52 1.88 -6.73 -3.64
CA ILE A 52 1.22 -7.22 -4.87
C ILE A 52 -0.22 -6.71 -4.94
N VAL A 53 -0.99 -6.84 -3.85
CA VAL A 53 -2.38 -6.39 -3.80
C VAL A 53 -2.48 -4.89 -4.06
N SER A 54 -1.58 -4.09 -3.48
CA SER A 54 -1.53 -2.64 -3.71
C SER A 54 -1.25 -2.32 -5.18
N ILE A 55 -0.29 -3.00 -5.81
CA ILE A 55 0.05 -2.80 -7.22
C ILE A 55 -1.14 -3.18 -8.12
N VAL A 56 -1.73 -4.36 -7.91
CA VAL A 56 -2.87 -4.83 -8.71
C VAL A 56 -4.07 -3.91 -8.56
N GLY A 57 -4.39 -3.50 -7.33
CA GLY A 57 -5.49 -2.56 -7.06
C GLY A 57 -5.29 -1.23 -7.78
N VAL A 58 -4.09 -0.66 -7.75
CA VAL A 58 -3.79 0.60 -8.46
C VAL A 58 -3.86 0.44 -9.97
N ILE A 59 -3.38 -0.69 -10.53
CA ILE A 59 -3.50 -0.96 -11.96
C ILE A 59 -4.98 -1.01 -12.37
N ILE A 60 -5.83 -1.69 -11.60
CA ILE A 60 -7.27 -1.75 -11.87
C ILE A 60 -7.88 -0.34 -11.87
N LEU A 61 -7.59 0.46 -10.84
CA LEU A 61 -8.11 1.83 -10.73
C LEU A 61 -7.67 2.72 -11.92
N LYS A 62 -6.43 2.57 -12.36
CA LYS A 62 -5.92 3.27 -13.55
C LYS A 62 -6.62 2.82 -14.83
N VAL A 63 -6.85 1.51 -15.01
CA VAL A 63 -7.50 0.96 -16.22
C VAL A 63 -8.96 1.40 -16.32
N VAL A 64 -9.65 1.55 -15.19
CA VAL A 64 -11.05 2.00 -15.14
C VAL A 64 -11.17 3.53 -15.30
N GLY A 65 -10.06 4.27 -15.34
CA GLY A 65 -10.03 5.72 -15.51
C GLY A 65 -10.36 6.50 -14.23
N PHE A 66 -10.19 5.88 -13.06
CA PHE A 66 -10.30 6.57 -11.78
C PHE A 66 -9.09 7.50 -11.53
N TYR A 67 -7.91 7.06 -11.99
CA TYR A 67 -6.66 7.83 -12.01
C TYR A 67 -6.23 8.10 -13.45
#